data_AF-A0A6B3FVF6-F1
#
_entry.id   AF-A0A6B3FVF6-F1
#
_cell.length_a   1.000
_cell.length_b   1.000
_cell.length_c   1.000
_cell.angle_alpha   90.00
_cell.angle_beta   90.00
_cell.angle_gamma   90.00
#
_symmetry.space_group_name_H-M   'P 1'
#
loop_
_entity.id
_entity.type
_entity.pdbx_description
1 polymer ?
#
loop_
_entity_poly.entity_id
_entity_poly.type
_entity_poly.pdbx_seq_one_letter_code
_entity_poly.pdbx_strand_id
1 'polypeptide(L)'
;ASDGQRDHLSRTSLAGLLYLMLIEGNIRSIAGARRVIGNHVILDLGDGTYAVYAHVRRGSLRVKAGDTVRAGQRIGSVGNSGNSSEPHLHVHLMDSPDLDDARGIPFTWRGVGVPANGETFTVDAAGERIAEAGERIAEARPGDVGGAG
;
A
#
# COMPACT_ATOMS: atom_id res chain seq x y z
N ALA A 1 9.81 14.21 -2.46
CA ALA A 1 10.52 12.98 -2.06
C ALA A 1 11.33 13.26 -0.79
N SER A 2 11.30 12.37 0.20
CA SER A 2 11.96 12.51 1.50
C SER A 2 12.65 11.20 1.88
N ASP A 3 13.92 11.25 2.31
CA ASP A 3 14.77 10.06 2.57
C ASP A 3 15.63 10.13 3.85
N GLY A 4 15.27 11.00 4.80
CA GLY A 4 16.12 11.31 5.96
C GLY A 4 15.94 10.38 7.17
N GLN A 5 14.77 9.77 7.32
CA GLN A 5 14.39 9.06 8.54
C GLN A 5 14.96 7.65 8.56
N ARG A 6 15.51 7.22 9.70
CA ARG A 6 16.02 5.85 9.86
C ARG A 6 14.85 4.86 9.95
N ASP A 7 15.04 3.70 9.34
CA ASP A 7 14.20 2.53 9.58
C ASP A 7 14.40 2.02 11.01
N HIS A 8 13.37 1.39 11.57
CA HIS A 8 13.44 0.70 12.86
C HIS A 8 13.10 -0.79 12.73
N LEU A 9 13.41 -1.57 13.76
CA LEU A 9 13.02 -2.99 13.84
C LEU A 9 11.50 -3.14 13.95
N SER A 10 11.00 -4.33 13.60
CA SER A 10 9.57 -4.66 13.74
C SER A 10 9.13 -4.64 15.20
N ARG A 11 7.90 -4.19 15.44
CA ARG A 11 7.28 -4.07 16.76
C ARG A 11 5.99 -4.88 16.83
N THR A 12 6.08 -6.15 16.46
CA THR A 12 4.93 -7.07 16.36
C THR A 12 4.57 -7.74 17.69
N SER A 13 5.36 -7.53 18.75
CA SER A 13 5.00 -7.98 20.10
C SER A 13 3.94 -7.07 20.71
N LEU A 14 3.08 -7.61 21.57
CA LEU A 14 2.05 -6.82 22.27
C LEU A 14 2.64 -5.60 23.00
N ALA A 15 3.79 -5.77 23.66
CA ALA A 15 4.50 -4.67 24.30
C ALA A 15 5.02 -3.64 23.28
N GLY A 16 5.56 -4.09 22.15
CA GLY A 16 6.01 -3.21 21.07
C GLY A 16 4.86 -2.43 20.41
N LEU A 17 3.70 -3.07 20.25
CA LEU A 17 2.50 -2.47 19.68
C LEU A 17 1.87 -1.44 20.63
N LEU A 18 1.82 -1.74 21.93
CA LEU A 18 1.36 -0.80 22.95
C LEU A 18 2.27 0.42 23.05
N TYR A 19 3.60 0.22 23.00
CA TYR A 19 4.57 1.32 22.95
C TYR A 19 4.35 2.21 21.72
N LEU A 20 4.17 1.59 20.55
CA LEU A 20 3.88 2.29 19.30
C LEU A 20 2.60 3.13 19.41
N MET A 21 1.50 2.54 19.88
CA MET A 21 0.21 3.24 19.93
C MET A 21 0.14 4.32 21.01
N LEU A 22 0.68 4.06 22.21
CA LEU A 22 0.47 4.93 23.36
C LEU A 22 1.52 6.03 23.47
N ILE A 23 2.74 5.81 23.00
CA ILE A 23 3.86 6.72 23.23
C ILE A 23 4.38 7.27 21.90
N GLU A 24 4.96 6.41 21.06
CA GLU A 24 5.69 6.86 19.88
C GLU A 24 4.76 7.47 18.81
N GLY A 25 3.60 6.87 18.58
CA GLY A 25 2.59 7.34 17.63
C GLY A 25 2.01 8.70 18.01
N ASN A 26 1.69 8.92 19.30
CA ASN A 26 1.19 10.21 19.78
C ASN A 26 2.25 11.31 19.63
N ILE A 27 3.50 11.06 20.05
CA ILE A 27 4.60 12.03 19.90
C ILE A 27 4.82 12.40 18.43
N ARG A 28 4.78 11.41 17.53
CA ARG A 28 5.00 11.64 16.10
C ARG A 28 3.84 12.36 15.43
N SER A 29 2.61 12.13 15.88
CA SER A 29 1.43 12.84 15.38
C SER A 29 1.49 14.32 15.74
N ILE A 30 1.94 14.66 16.95
CA ILE A 30 2.20 16.04 17.37
C ILE A 30 3.33 16.68 16.54
N ALA A 31 4.32 15.88 16.10
CA ALA A 31 5.45 16.35 15.30
C ALA A 31 5.14 16.51 13.78
N GLY A 32 3.89 16.29 13.35
CA GLY A 32 3.40 16.54 11.98
C GLY A 32 3.37 15.31 11.07
N ALA A 33 2.54 15.35 10.01
CA ALA A 33 2.24 14.19 9.15
C ALA A 33 3.49 13.58 8.50
N ARG A 34 4.49 14.40 8.17
CA ARG A 34 5.79 13.94 7.63
C ARG A 34 6.53 12.97 8.56
N ARG A 35 6.35 13.09 9.87
CA ARG A 35 6.99 12.19 10.85
C ARG A 35 6.25 10.86 10.95
N VAL A 36 4.95 10.87 10.72
CA VAL A 36 4.10 9.68 10.66
C VAL A 36 4.37 8.89 9.37
N ILE A 37 4.38 9.56 8.22
CA ILE A 37 4.56 8.95 6.90
C ILE A 37 5.98 8.43 6.66
N GLY A 38 6.98 9.00 7.33
CA GLY A 38 8.37 8.58 7.19
C GLY A 38 9.00 9.05 5.88
N ASN A 39 9.93 8.26 5.34
CA ASN A 39 10.48 8.51 4.00
C ASN A 39 9.39 8.20 2.97
N HIS A 40 9.26 9.04 1.95
CA HIS A 40 8.15 8.92 1.01
C HIS A 40 8.43 9.56 -0.35
N VAL A 41 7.63 9.15 -1.33
CA VAL A 41 7.49 9.81 -2.63
C VAL A 41 6.04 10.26 -2.78
N ILE A 42 5.84 11.52 -3.16
CA ILE A 42 4.55 12.02 -3.63
C ILE A 42 4.71 12.22 -5.12
N LEU A 43 3.84 11.59 -5.90
CA LEU A 43 3.76 11.74 -7.35
C LEU A 43 2.55 12.60 -7.68
N ASP A 44 2.75 13.65 -8.46
CA ASP A 44 1.67 14.36 -9.13
C ASP A 44 1.24 13.54 -10.35
N LEU A 45 -0.03 13.12 -10.37
CA LEU A 45 -0.60 12.32 -11.46
C LEU A 45 -1.31 13.20 -12.50
N GLY A 46 -1.35 14.52 -12.30
CA GLY A 46 -2.18 15.46 -13.05
C GLY A 46 -3.56 15.65 -12.43
N ASP A 47 -4.27 16.67 -12.92
CA ASP A 47 -5.67 16.96 -12.56
C ASP A 47 -5.95 17.07 -11.05
N GLY A 48 -4.96 17.55 -10.29
CA GLY A 48 -5.06 17.71 -8.83
C GLY A 48 -5.02 16.40 -8.04
N THR A 49 -4.63 15.28 -8.66
CA THR A 49 -4.51 13.99 -7.99
C THR A 49 -3.05 13.67 -7.67
N TYR A 50 -2.80 13.29 -6.43
CA TYR A 50 -1.48 12.93 -5.94
C TYR A 50 -1.47 11.51 -5.38
N ALA A 51 -0.40 10.75 -5.63
CA ALA A 51 -0.17 9.45 -5.01
C ALA A 51 0.97 9.53 -4.01
N VAL A 52 0.76 9.07 -2.77
CA VAL A 52 1.84 8.93 -1.79
C VAL A 52 2.27 7.48 -1.66
N TYR A 53 3.58 7.27 -1.61
CA TYR A 53 4.22 5.99 -1.26
C TYR A 53 5.04 6.22 0.00
N ALA A 54 4.59 5.68 1.13
CA ALA A 54 5.11 5.96 2.47
C ALA A 54 6.01 4.82 3.02
N HIS A 55 6.60 5.05 4.19
CA HIS A 55 7.45 4.08 4.91
C HIS A 55 8.64 3.55 4.10
N VAL A 56 9.14 4.34 3.15
CA VAL A 56 10.23 3.95 2.25
C VAL A 56 11.52 3.71 3.03
N ARG A 57 12.34 2.75 2.57
CA ARG A 57 13.62 2.45 3.19
C ARG A 57 14.58 3.62 3.01
N ARG A 58 15.27 4.00 4.09
CA ARG A 58 16.27 5.05 4.05
C ARG A 58 17.37 4.77 3.02
N GLY A 59 17.72 5.77 2.23
CA GLY A 59 18.77 5.71 1.22
C GLY A 59 18.41 4.86 0.00
N SER A 60 17.14 4.48 -0.16
CA SER A 60 16.70 3.62 -1.27
C SER A 60 16.06 4.38 -2.42
N LEU A 61 15.72 5.66 -2.24
CA LEU A 61 15.06 6.45 -3.26
C LEU A 61 15.93 6.61 -4.50
N ARG A 62 15.31 6.40 -5.66
CA ARG A 62 15.94 6.52 -6.99
C ARG A 62 15.47 7.74 -7.77
N VAL A 63 14.63 8.56 -7.13
CA VAL A 63 14.01 9.75 -7.69
C VAL A 63 14.12 10.89 -6.70
N LYS A 64 14.13 12.12 -7.21
CA LYS A 64 14.11 13.36 -6.44
C LYS A 64 12.94 14.24 -6.88
N ALA A 65 12.67 15.30 -6.11
CA ALA A 65 11.63 16.26 -6.48
C ALA A 65 11.94 16.90 -7.84
N GLY A 66 10.92 16.97 -8.71
CA GLY A 66 11.03 17.47 -10.07
C GLY A 66 11.29 16.39 -11.13
N ASP A 67 11.64 15.16 -10.75
CA ASP A 67 11.80 14.07 -11.73
C ASP A 67 10.44 13.62 -12.29
N THR A 68 10.38 13.35 -13.59
CA THR A 68 9.25 12.65 -14.20
C THR A 68 9.40 11.15 -14.02
N VAL A 69 8.35 10.49 -13.54
CA VAL A 69 8.31 9.05 -13.31
C VAL A 69 7.36 8.38 -14.30
N ARG A 70 7.75 7.22 -14.83
CA ARG A 70 6.91 6.40 -15.72
C ARG A 70 6.37 5.17 -14.99
N ALA A 71 5.21 4.66 -15.41
CA ALA A 71 4.70 3.39 -14.91
C ALA A 71 5.74 2.27 -15.09
N GLY A 72 5.90 1.42 -14.07
CA GLY A 72 6.93 0.37 -14.03
C GLY A 72 8.34 0.86 -13.63
N GLN A 73 8.58 2.16 -13.54
CA GLN A 73 9.85 2.69 -13.05
C GLN A 73 10.01 2.43 -11.55
N ARG A 74 11.14 1.84 -11.17
CA ARG A 74 11.48 1.68 -9.76
C ARG A 74 11.82 3.02 -9.12
N ILE A 75 11.03 3.42 -8.11
CA ILE A 75 11.21 4.67 -7.36
C ILE A 75 11.96 4.49 -6.02
N GLY A 76 11.97 3.28 -5.44
CA GLY A 76 12.59 3.01 -4.13
C GLY A 76 12.52 1.54 -3.70
N SER A 77 12.70 1.30 -2.40
CA SER A 77 12.45 0.01 -1.73
C SER A 77 11.50 0.18 -0.54
N VAL A 78 10.69 -0.85 -0.26
CA VAL A 78 9.92 -0.95 0.98
C VAL A 78 10.86 -0.88 2.18
N GLY A 79 10.47 -0.11 3.19
CA GLY A 79 11.21 0.08 4.42
C GLY A 79 10.31 -0.01 5.65
N ASN A 80 10.79 0.54 6.75
CA ASN A 80 10.10 0.59 8.03
C ASN A 80 10.44 1.91 8.74
N SER A 81 10.29 3.02 8.02
CA SER A 81 10.51 4.39 8.52
C SER A 81 9.19 5.07 8.87
N GLY A 82 9.23 6.11 9.70
CA GLY A 82 8.00 6.75 10.18
C GLY A 82 7.22 5.85 11.15
N ASN A 83 5.93 6.07 11.30
CA ASN A 83 5.05 5.37 12.24
C ASN A 83 4.54 4.04 11.67
N SER A 84 5.44 3.08 11.54
CA SER A 84 5.15 1.74 11.04
C SER A 84 5.39 0.68 12.14
N SER A 85 4.66 -0.44 12.09
CA SER A 85 4.88 -1.60 12.95
C SER A 85 5.88 -2.59 12.37
N GLU A 86 5.88 -2.80 11.06
CA GLU A 86 6.71 -3.76 10.33
C GLU A 86 6.96 -3.31 8.88
N PRO A 87 7.92 -3.89 8.14
CA PRO A 87 8.17 -3.49 6.76
C PRO A 87 6.95 -3.73 5.84
N HIS A 88 6.32 -2.65 5.38
CA HIS A 88 5.21 -2.68 4.45
C HIS A 88 5.15 -1.38 3.62
N LEU A 89 4.34 -1.38 2.57
CA LEU A 89 4.06 -0.17 1.79
C LEU A 89 2.68 0.37 2.17
N HIS A 90 2.64 1.61 2.63
CA HIS A 90 1.39 2.39 2.69
C HIS A 90 1.28 3.25 1.43
N VAL A 91 0.13 3.16 0.76
CA VAL A 91 -0.17 3.90 -0.48
C VAL A 91 -1.61 4.39 -0.46
N HIS A 92 -1.81 5.64 -0.87
CA HIS A 92 -3.14 6.20 -1.13
C HIS A 92 -3.08 7.29 -2.21
N LEU A 93 -4.24 7.67 -2.73
CA LEU A 93 -4.42 8.88 -3.52
C LEU A 93 -5.00 10.01 -2.67
N MET A 94 -4.65 11.25 -3.01
CA MET A 94 -5.05 12.44 -2.28
C MET A 94 -5.17 13.67 -3.20
N ASP A 95 -5.92 14.69 -2.78
CA ASP A 95 -6.26 15.89 -3.57
C ASP A 95 -5.26 17.06 -3.45
N SER A 96 -4.22 16.90 -2.64
CA SER A 96 -3.19 17.91 -2.42
C SER A 96 -1.85 17.23 -2.10
N PRO A 97 -0.69 17.83 -2.43
CA PRO A 97 0.61 17.32 -2.01
C PRO A 97 0.93 17.63 -0.54
N ASP A 98 0.11 18.44 0.13
CA ASP A 98 0.28 18.79 1.54
C ASP A 98 -0.28 17.70 2.45
N LEU A 99 0.62 16.91 3.04
CA LEU A 99 0.29 15.78 3.92
C LEU A 99 -0.49 16.17 5.17
N ASP A 100 -0.48 17.45 5.58
CA ASP A 100 -1.19 17.90 6.78
C ASP A 100 -2.66 18.30 6.49
N ASP A 101 -3.02 18.60 5.24
CA ASP A 101 -4.39 19.05 4.83
C ASP A 101 -5.05 18.19 3.74
N ALA A 102 -4.28 17.33 3.06
CA ALA A 102 -4.77 16.54 1.95
C ALA A 102 -5.87 15.55 2.36
N ARG A 103 -6.86 15.39 1.48
CA ARG A 103 -7.97 14.44 1.64
C ARG A 103 -7.78 13.24 0.73
N GLY A 104 -8.07 12.06 1.27
CA GLY A 104 -8.02 10.82 0.51
C GLY A 104 -9.04 10.80 -0.63
N ILE A 105 -8.60 10.37 -1.82
CA ILE A 105 -9.46 10.18 -3.00
C ILE A 105 -9.66 8.68 -3.22
N PRO A 106 -10.88 8.21 -3.55
CA PRO A 106 -11.12 6.82 -3.91
C PRO A 106 -10.40 6.45 -5.21
N PHE A 107 -9.92 5.21 -5.30
CA PHE A 107 -9.31 4.67 -6.51
C PHE A 107 -9.66 3.20 -6.69
N THR A 108 -9.48 2.72 -7.92
CA THR A 108 -9.66 1.31 -8.29
C THR A 108 -8.37 0.75 -8.83
N TRP A 109 -8.13 -0.54 -8.57
CA TRP A 109 -7.07 -1.27 -9.24
C TRP A 109 -7.54 -1.71 -10.64
N ARG A 110 -6.75 -1.44 -11.68
CA ARG A 110 -7.03 -1.94 -13.03
C ARG A 110 -7.09 -3.48 -13.01
N GLY A 111 -8.08 -4.07 -13.68
CA GLY A 111 -8.30 -5.53 -13.72
C GLY A 111 -8.85 -6.15 -12.43
N VAL A 112 -9.01 -5.38 -11.35
CA VAL A 112 -9.34 -5.90 -10.00
C VAL A 112 -10.54 -5.17 -9.38
N GLY A 113 -10.69 -3.87 -9.63
CA GLY A 113 -11.73 -3.04 -9.00
C GLY A 113 -11.34 -2.54 -7.60
N VAL A 114 -12.31 -2.47 -6.70
CA VAL A 114 -12.10 -2.14 -5.27
C VAL A 114 -12.24 -3.44 -4.46
N PRO A 115 -11.15 -3.98 -3.91
CA PRO A 115 -11.22 -5.18 -3.07
C PRO A 115 -11.95 -4.87 -1.75
N ALA A 116 -12.64 -5.87 -1.21
CA ALA A 116 -13.23 -5.78 0.12
C ALA A 116 -12.14 -5.70 1.20
N ASN A 117 -12.50 -5.18 2.38
CA ASN A 117 -11.57 -5.12 3.51
C ASN A 117 -11.10 -6.53 3.90
N GLY A 118 -9.77 -6.74 3.88
CA GLY A 118 -9.16 -8.04 4.17
C GLY A 118 -9.12 -9.00 2.97
N GLU A 119 -9.71 -8.64 1.82
CA GLU A 119 -9.59 -9.42 0.60
C GLU A 119 -8.15 -9.35 0.08
N THR A 120 -7.57 -10.52 -0.20
CA THR A 120 -6.29 -10.64 -0.89
C THR A 120 -6.55 -10.93 -2.36
N PHE A 121 -5.74 -10.34 -3.25
CA PHE A 121 -5.82 -10.58 -4.68
C PHE A 121 -4.42 -10.65 -5.28
N THR A 122 -4.28 -11.43 -6.34
CA THR A 122 -3.06 -11.51 -7.15
C THR A 122 -3.39 -11.14 -8.58
N VAL A 123 -2.47 -10.49 -9.28
CA VAL A 123 -2.59 -10.15 -10.70
C VAL A 123 -1.46 -10.78 -11.50
N ASP A 124 -1.71 -11.05 -12.77
CA ASP A 124 -0.70 -11.50 -13.71
C ASP A 124 0.17 -10.32 -14.21
N ALA A 125 1.09 -10.61 -15.13
CA ALA A 125 1.95 -9.58 -15.72
C ALA A 125 1.18 -8.54 -16.55
N ALA A 126 -0.03 -8.85 -17.02
CA ALA A 126 -0.91 -7.92 -17.72
C ALA A 126 -1.72 -7.04 -16.76
N GLY A 127 -1.73 -7.36 -15.46
CA GLY A 127 -2.49 -6.66 -14.43
C GLY A 127 -3.92 -7.20 -14.26
N GLU A 128 -4.23 -8.36 -14.83
CA GLU A 128 -5.53 -9.00 -14.69
C GLU A 128 -5.54 -9.92 -13.46
N ARG A 129 -6.66 -9.92 -12.72
CA ARG A 129 -6.81 -10.75 -11.53
C ARG A 129 -6.65 -12.23 -11.87
N ILE A 130 -5.75 -12.90 -11.15
CA ILE A 130 -5.61 -14.35 -11.21
C ILE A 130 -6.70 -14.96 -10.32
N ALA A 131 -7.57 -15.79 -10.88
CA ALA A 131 -8.51 -16.57 -10.09
C ALA A 131 -7.72 -17.52 -9.17
N GLU A 132 -7.97 -17.47 -7.86
CA GLU A 132 -7.34 -18.40 -6.93
C GLU A 132 -7.73 -19.84 -7.30
N ALA A 133 -6.74 -20.72 -7.40
CA ALA A 133 -6.96 -22.14 -7.65
C ALA A 133 -7.47 -22.81 -6.36
N GLY A 134 -8.77 -22.65 -6.05
CA GLY A 134 -9.34 -23.27 -4.86
C GLY A 134 -10.74 -22.83 -4.47
N GLU A 135 -11.74 -23.13 -5.31
CA GLU A 135 -13.10 -23.56 -4.92
C GLU A 135 -13.97 -23.64 -6.19
N ARG A 136 -13.69 -24.64 -7.03
CA ARG A 136 -14.73 -25.21 -7.90
C ARG A 136 -14.96 -26.64 -7.47
N ILE A 137 -15.59 -26.83 -6.31
CA ILE A 137 -16.44 -28.00 -6.13
C ILE A 137 -17.67 -27.73 -7.00
N ALA A 138 -17.59 -28.19 -8.25
CA ALA A 138 -18.74 -28.28 -9.12
C ALA A 138 -19.73 -29.22 -8.42
N GLU A 139 -20.84 -28.66 -7.95
CA GLU A 139 -22.00 -29.43 -7.52
C GLU A 139 -22.52 -30.17 -8.76
N ALA A 140 -22.19 -31.46 -8.87
CA ALA A 140 -22.73 -32.29 -9.92
C ALA A 140 -24.26 -32.33 -9.75
N ARG A 141 -24.98 -31.76 -10.71
CA ARG A 141 -26.44 -31.90 -10.77
C ARG A 141 -26.78 -33.39 -10.86
N PRO A 142 -27.66 -33.92 -10.01
CA PRO A 142 -28.15 -35.28 -10.17
C PRO A 142 -29.04 -35.30 -11.42
N GLY A 143 -28.55 -35.85 -12.53
CA GLY A 143 -29.32 -35.86 -13.78
C GLY A 143 -28.77 -36.70 -14.93
N ASP A 144 -27.45 -36.78 -15.11
CA ASP A 144 -26.89 -37.49 -16.27
C ASP A 144 -26.28 -38.85 -15.90
N VAL A 145 -27.15 -39.84 -15.69
CA VAL A 145 -26.86 -41.22 -16.07
C VAL A 145 -27.99 -41.72 -16.96
N GLY A 146 -27.80 -41.50 -18.26
CA GLY A 146 -28.50 -42.26 -19.28
C GLY A 146 -28.11 -43.74 -19.16
N GLY A 147 -29.10 -44.60 -18.96
CA GLY A 147 -28.99 -46.05 -19.05
C GLY A 147 -29.81 -46.54 -20.23
N ALA A 148 -29.15 -47.29 -21.11
CA ALA A 148 -29.67 -47.88 -22.33
C ALA A 148 -30.73 -48.97 -22.06
N GLY A 149 -31.62 -49.20 -23.04
CA GLY A 149 -32.61 -50.29 -23.04
C GLY A 149 -33.82 -49.97 -23.90
#